data_AF-A0AAD9MLM4-F1
#
_entry.id   AF-A0AAD9MLM4-F1
#
_cell.length_a   1.000
_cell.length_b   1.000
_cell.length_c   1.000
_cell.angle_alpha   90.00
_cell.angle_beta   90.00
_cell.angle_gamma   90.00
#
_symmetry.space_group_name_H-M   'P 1'
#
loop_
_entity.id
_entity.type
_entity.pdbx_description
1 polymer ?
#
loop_
_entity_poly.entity_id
_entity_poly.type
_entity_poly.pdbx_seq_one_letter_code
_entity_poly.pdbx_strand_id
1 'polypeptide(L)'
;MGIPGFNTWVRKQYPDAFVKLSPSEPVDHLYVDLACTLHVIIRKSTTEYQFHRRLHKRLDEYLEAFRPRKRLAVGGVWGRLLGLPQLTSAATTRLGLDVCLLAALASGNDYLPALQGISISGTEGRPGLWALHLDQYGSSVGQDCDQHLTEESGCPDRPLRIHRRRLAALLWRYYEQGRRLAAGETVSRTGVWMLGPEPQPIPPEPHLLDRRPPYDERRRGSPDIERYVEGLEWLVNMYYTGRVADYRFRYDVAAPTLLALVGGLAWGTPGARGASWSDESAPEGQANAKELDRNDTTSLVSGPLIPAACAVATLPMAARRHAARAVRHLMTDGDDSPLAHIFATCPTCVALCQNLQVANQRLREVRAQAAMPVDAYLEANSLEQEALAALAAAGRDFDQHVHDAHPYAPFPIGEIEAAVAAIPVGSYPAEERALAAFGKPLTLRYSREAAARDSRVTGVPSWWDPVSVFLKKEQPRLGRERITTRPPGGVVCEALGRGVLRRRPRTTRRVCASQLAGASVSLPRRPCIFSASMALRSHSALLRCFV
;
A
#
# COMPACT_ATOMS: atom_id res chain seq x y z
N MET A 1 -14.26 -0.38 -2.24
CA MET A 1 -13.65 -0.31 -0.89
C MET A 1 -13.89 -1.62 -0.14
N GLY A 2 -12.83 -2.33 0.25
CA GLY A 2 -12.90 -3.72 0.76
C GLY A 2 -13.19 -3.86 2.26
N ILE A 3 -14.00 -2.98 2.85
CA ILE A 3 -14.32 -3.03 4.29
C ILE A 3 -15.19 -4.27 4.56
N PRO A 4 -14.72 -5.26 5.35
CA PRO A 4 -15.50 -6.46 5.64
C PRO A 4 -16.85 -6.11 6.26
N GLY A 5 -17.94 -6.68 5.72
CA GLY A 5 -19.29 -6.45 6.23
C GLY A 5 -19.94 -5.13 5.81
N PHE A 6 -19.24 -4.22 5.12
CA PHE A 6 -19.83 -2.95 4.67
C PHE A 6 -21.07 -3.15 3.81
N ASN A 7 -21.00 -3.97 2.75
CA ASN A 7 -22.18 -4.26 1.91
C ASN A 7 -23.34 -4.88 2.71
N THR A 8 -23.04 -5.70 3.72
CA THR A 8 -24.06 -6.27 4.61
C THR A 8 -24.72 -5.20 5.47
N TRP A 9 -23.92 -4.28 6.02
CA TRP A 9 -24.40 -3.14 6.79
C TRP A 9 -25.23 -2.18 5.91
N VAL A 10 -24.74 -1.78 4.74
CA VAL A 10 -25.47 -0.89 3.81
C VAL A 10 -26.79 -1.53 3.37
N ARG A 11 -26.82 -2.82 3.03
CA ARG A 11 -28.07 -3.54 2.71
C ARG A 11 -29.07 -3.57 3.86
N LYS A 12 -28.58 -3.61 5.10
CA LYS A 12 -29.44 -3.60 6.28
C LYS A 12 -30.00 -2.20 6.56
N GLN A 13 -29.19 -1.15 6.40
CA GLN A 13 -29.59 0.23 6.69
C GLN A 13 -30.39 0.88 5.57
N TYR A 14 -30.10 0.53 4.32
CA TYR A 14 -30.70 1.12 3.13
C TYR A 14 -31.21 0.02 2.19
N PRO A 15 -32.20 -0.79 2.61
CA PRO A 15 -32.71 -1.89 1.79
C PRO A 15 -33.22 -1.40 0.43
N ASP A 16 -33.78 -0.20 0.37
CA ASP A 16 -34.35 0.39 -0.84
C ASP A 16 -33.28 0.88 -1.83
N ALA A 17 -32.04 1.06 -1.37
CA ALA A 17 -30.90 1.36 -2.25
C ALA A 17 -30.45 0.12 -3.05
N PHE A 18 -30.99 -1.07 -2.77
CA PHE A 18 -30.68 -2.30 -3.49
C PHE A 18 -31.91 -2.82 -4.22
N VAL A 19 -31.87 -2.77 -5.54
CA VAL A 19 -32.86 -3.46 -6.37
C VAL A 19 -32.57 -4.96 -6.31
N LYS A 20 -33.55 -5.75 -5.85
CA LYS A 20 -33.52 -7.20 -6.01
C LYS A 20 -33.74 -7.52 -7.48
N LEU A 21 -32.66 -7.69 -8.22
CA LEU A 21 -32.72 -8.17 -9.59
C LEU A 21 -33.17 -9.64 -9.57
N SER A 22 -34.22 -9.96 -10.31
CA SER A 22 -34.58 -11.35 -10.56
C SER A 22 -33.47 -11.99 -11.40
N PRO A 23 -33.03 -13.24 -11.12
CA PRO A 23 -32.00 -13.92 -11.92
C PRO A 23 -32.33 -14.02 -13.42
N SER A 24 -33.60 -13.86 -13.79
CA SER A 24 -34.08 -13.92 -15.16
C SER A 24 -34.21 -12.55 -15.83
N GLU A 25 -34.05 -11.45 -15.10
CA GLU A 25 -34.33 -10.11 -15.62
C GLU A 25 -33.06 -9.49 -16.20
N PRO A 26 -32.98 -9.31 -17.53
CA PRO A 26 -31.80 -8.75 -18.16
C PRO A 26 -31.72 -7.24 -17.92
N VAL A 27 -30.54 -6.75 -17.52
CA VAL A 27 -30.30 -5.31 -17.35
C VAL A 27 -29.92 -4.65 -18.67
N ASP A 28 -30.18 -3.35 -18.82
CA ASP A 28 -29.71 -2.60 -19.98
C ASP A 28 -28.19 -2.34 -19.90
N HIS A 29 -27.72 -1.96 -18.71
CA HIS A 29 -26.34 -1.59 -18.46
C HIS A 29 -25.82 -2.30 -17.20
N LEU A 30 -24.67 -2.95 -17.31
CA LEU A 30 -23.99 -3.58 -16.18
C LEU A 30 -22.70 -2.83 -15.88
N TYR A 31 -22.56 -2.30 -14.66
CA TYR A 31 -21.31 -1.74 -14.17
C TYR A 31 -20.64 -2.75 -13.23
N VAL A 32 -19.41 -3.16 -13.54
CA VAL A 32 -18.61 -4.06 -12.70
C VAL A 32 -17.49 -3.26 -12.05
N ASP A 33 -17.52 -3.07 -10.73
CA ASP A 33 -16.38 -2.56 -9.97
C ASP A 33 -15.25 -3.62 -9.99
N LEU A 34 -14.29 -3.42 -10.90
CA LEU A 34 -13.19 -4.34 -11.08
C LEU A 34 -12.22 -4.28 -9.90
N ALA A 35 -12.04 -3.12 -9.25
CA ALA A 35 -11.15 -3.01 -8.10
C ALA A 35 -11.64 -3.87 -6.93
N CYS A 36 -12.95 -3.83 -6.64
CA CYS A 36 -13.56 -4.70 -5.64
C CYS A 36 -13.46 -6.18 -6.04
N THR A 37 -13.74 -6.49 -7.30
CA THR A 37 -13.70 -7.87 -7.83
C THR A 37 -12.29 -8.45 -7.74
N LEU A 38 -11.28 -7.71 -8.19
CA LEU A 38 -9.86 -8.07 -8.12
C LEU A 38 -9.42 -8.28 -6.68
N HIS A 39 -9.78 -7.40 -5.75
CA HIS A 39 -9.41 -7.53 -4.34
C HIS A 39 -9.90 -8.87 -3.73
N VAL A 40 -11.13 -9.28 -4.05
CA VAL A 40 -11.69 -10.56 -3.58
C VAL A 40 -10.97 -11.75 -4.23
N ILE A 41 -10.65 -11.65 -5.52
CA ILE A 41 -10.03 -12.75 -6.27
C ILE A 41 -8.57 -12.93 -5.86
N ILE A 42 -7.79 -11.85 -5.77
CA ILE A 42 -6.38 -11.87 -5.38
C ILE A 42 -6.24 -12.52 -4.00
N ARG A 43 -7.05 -12.10 -3.02
CA ARG A 43 -7.04 -12.70 -1.67
C ARG A 43 -7.28 -14.21 -1.63
N LYS A 44 -7.98 -14.76 -2.62
CA LYS A 44 -8.33 -16.18 -2.70
C LYS A 44 -7.42 -16.97 -3.64
N SER A 45 -6.48 -16.31 -4.31
CA SER A 45 -5.62 -16.93 -5.31
C SER A 45 -4.22 -17.07 -4.74
N THR A 46 -3.66 -18.28 -4.79
CA THR A 46 -2.28 -18.52 -4.36
C THR A 46 -1.29 -18.56 -5.53
N THR A 47 -1.81 -18.52 -6.76
CA THR A 47 -1.04 -18.58 -8.01
C THR A 47 -1.70 -17.70 -9.07
N GLU A 48 -0.93 -17.24 -10.04
CA GLU A 48 -1.40 -16.46 -11.19
C GLU A 48 -2.49 -17.19 -11.99
N TYR A 49 -2.30 -18.50 -12.25
CA TYR A 49 -3.30 -19.32 -12.93
C TYR A 49 -4.64 -19.35 -12.18
N GLN A 50 -4.62 -19.50 -10.85
CA GLN A 50 -5.85 -19.44 -10.05
C GLN A 50 -6.50 -18.06 -10.08
N PHE A 51 -5.70 -16.99 -10.09
CA PHE A 51 -6.20 -15.63 -10.20
C PHE A 51 -6.98 -15.44 -11.51
N HIS A 52 -6.38 -15.77 -12.66
CA HIS A 52 -7.06 -15.67 -13.95
C HIS A 52 -8.33 -16.51 -14.00
N ARG A 53 -8.24 -17.80 -13.62
CA ARG A 53 -9.40 -18.70 -13.63
C ARG A 53 -10.55 -18.17 -12.78
N ARG A 54 -10.27 -17.63 -11.58
CA ARG A 54 -11.29 -17.07 -10.69
C ARG A 54 -11.84 -15.74 -11.20
N LEU A 55 -11.02 -14.91 -11.83
CA LEU A 55 -11.45 -13.66 -12.45
C LEU A 55 -12.39 -13.90 -13.61
N HIS A 56 -11.99 -14.73 -14.57
CA HIS A 56 -12.85 -15.09 -15.70
C HIS A 56 -14.16 -15.70 -15.21
N LYS A 57 -14.07 -16.71 -14.33
CA LYS A 57 -15.28 -17.32 -13.75
C LYS A 57 -16.19 -16.28 -13.10
N ARG A 58 -15.63 -15.31 -12.37
CA ARG A 58 -16.44 -14.30 -11.67
C ARG A 58 -17.10 -13.31 -12.64
N LEU A 59 -16.41 -12.95 -13.71
CA LEU A 59 -16.97 -12.10 -14.77
C LEU A 59 -18.07 -12.85 -15.53
N ASP A 60 -17.86 -14.12 -15.84
CA ASP A 60 -18.88 -14.98 -16.46
C ASP A 60 -20.12 -15.09 -15.57
N GLU A 61 -19.93 -15.30 -14.26
CA GLU A 61 -21.02 -15.29 -13.27
C GLU A 61 -21.81 -13.96 -13.30
N TYR A 62 -21.15 -12.81 -13.48
CA TYR A 62 -21.85 -11.52 -13.62
C TYR A 62 -22.61 -11.40 -14.94
N LEU A 63 -21.99 -11.79 -16.05
CA LEU A 63 -22.63 -11.71 -17.37
C LEU A 63 -23.84 -12.64 -17.48
N GLU A 64 -23.73 -13.86 -16.94
CA GLU A 64 -24.81 -14.84 -16.92
C GLU A 64 -25.97 -14.41 -16.01
N ALA A 65 -25.65 -13.86 -14.83
CA ALA A 65 -26.66 -13.45 -13.85
C ALA A 65 -27.43 -12.18 -14.26
N PHE A 66 -26.77 -11.22 -14.91
CA PHE A 66 -27.36 -9.92 -15.21
C PHE A 66 -27.73 -9.71 -16.68
N ARG A 67 -27.17 -10.51 -17.60
CA ARG A 67 -27.48 -10.50 -19.04
C ARG A 67 -27.59 -9.08 -19.62
N PRO A 68 -26.52 -8.26 -19.55
CA PRO A 68 -26.57 -6.88 -20.02
C PRO A 68 -26.93 -6.81 -21.51
N ARG A 69 -27.94 -6.02 -21.87
CA ARG A 69 -28.45 -5.89 -23.25
C ARG A 69 -27.77 -4.80 -24.07
N LYS A 70 -27.29 -3.73 -23.44
CA LYS A 70 -26.75 -2.55 -24.14
C LYS A 70 -25.28 -2.32 -23.85
N ARG A 71 -24.87 -2.20 -22.58
CA ARG A 71 -23.46 -1.88 -22.24
C ARG A 71 -22.96 -2.64 -21.02
N LEU A 72 -21.69 -3.05 -21.08
CA LEU A 72 -20.90 -3.50 -19.95
C LEU A 72 -19.83 -2.44 -19.66
N ALA A 73 -19.94 -1.76 -18.52
CA ALA A 73 -18.93 -0.82 -18.05
C ALA A 73 -18.09 -1.51 -16.97
N VAL A 74 -16.82 -1.77 -17.26
CA VAL A 74 -15.89 -2.27 -16.24
C VAL A 74 -15.23 -1.07 -15.56
N GLY A 75 -15.69 -0.79 -14.36
CA GLY A 75 -15.25 0.31 -13.52
C GLY A 75 -13.89 0.06 -12.90
N GLY A 76 -12.96 1.00 -13.12
CA GLY A 76 -11.60 0.97 -12.61
C GLY A 76 -10.62 1.49 -13.66
N VAL A 77 -9.44 1.90 -13.23
CA VAL A 77 -8.34 2.38 -14.10
C VAL A 77 -8.01 1.41 -15.26
N TRP A 78 -8.37 0.13 -15.08
CA TRP A 78 -8.16 -1.01 -15.97
C TRP A 78 -9.08 -1.08 -17.20
N GLY A 79 -10.19 -0.33 -17.28
CA GLY A 79 -11.09 -0.40 -18.45
C GLY A 79 -10.45 0.05 -19.77
N ARG A 80 -9.46 0.96 -19.72
CA ARG A 80 -8.69 1.39 -20.91
C ARG A 80 -7.61 0.40 -21.35
N LEU A 81 -7.25 -0.53 -20.47
CA LEU A 81 -6.23 -1.55 -20.74
C LEU A 81 -6.71 -2.60 -21.74
N LEU A 82 -8.02 -2.78 -21.90
CA LEU A 82 -8.61 -3.70 -22.87
C LEU A 82 -8.47 -3.25 -24.34
N GLY A 83 -8.06 -2.01 -24.59
CA GLY A 83 -7.72 -1.49 -25.93
C GLY A 83 -6.24 -1.58 -26.28
N LEU A 84 -5.38 -2.04 -25.36
CA LEU A 84 -3.95 -2.17 -25.61
C LEU A 84 -3.67 -3.50 -26.35
N PRO A 85 -2.68 -3.53 -27.27
CA PRO A 85 -2.19 -4.79 -27.84
C PRO A 85 -1.78 -5.76 -26.73
N GLN A 86 -1.84 -7.07 -26.99
CA GLN A 86 -1.56 -8.11 -25.99
C GLN A 86 -0.25 -7.83 -25.25
N LEU A 87 -0.36 -7.30 -24.04
CA LEU A 87 0.78 -7.01 -23.18
C LEU A 87 1.33 -8.33 -22.64
N THR A 88 2.65 -8.43 -22.55
CA THR A 88 3.29 -9.53 -21.82
C THR A 88 2.95 -9.43 -20.32
N SER A 89 3.06 -10.53 -19.58
CA SER A 89 2.86 -10.53 -18.12
C SER A 89 3.77 -9.49 -17.43
N ALA A 90 5.04 -9.40 -17.87
CA ALA A 90 5.98 -8.39 -17.38
C ALA A 90 5.53 -6.94 -17.67
N ALA A 91 5.08 -6.66 -18.90
CA ALA A 91 4.57 -5.33 -19.25
C ALA A 91 3.30 -4.96 -18.47
N THR A 92 2.43 -5.95 -18.21
CA THR A 92 1.21 -5.76 -17.40
C THR A 92 1.54 -5.46 -15.95
N THR A 93 2.48 -6.20 -15.35
CA THR A 93 2.95 -5.94 -13.98
C THR A 93 3.56 -4.54 -13.88
N ARG A 94 4.43 -4.15 -14.82
CA ARG A 94 5.06 -2.83 -14.82
C ARG A 94 4.04 -1.70 -14.96
N LEU A 95 3.09 -1.84 -15.86
CA LEU A 95 2.00 -0.87 -15.99
C LEU A 95 1.15 -0.80 -14.71
N GLY A 96 0.93 -1.93 -14.04
CA GLY A 96 0.28 -1.96 -12.72
C GLY A 96 1.06 -1.17 -11.66
N LEU A 97 2.38 -1.26 -11.66
CA LEU A 97 3.23 -0.47 -10.76
C LEU A 97 3.23 1.02 -11.10
N ASP A 98 3.20 1.37 -12.38
CA ASP A 98 3.03 2.76 -12.82
C ASP A 98 1.68 3.31 -12.33
N VAL A 99 0.59 2.54 -12.42
CA VAL A 99 -0.71 2.92 -11.82
C VAL A 99 -0.57 3.15 -10.31
N CYS A 100 0.11 2.26 -9.59
CA CYS A 100 0.34 2.41 -8.15
C CYS A 100 1.12 3.70 -7.83
N LEU A 101 2.19 3.99 -8.58
CA LEU A 101 2.99 5.19 -8.44
C LEU A 101 2.15 6.45 -8.69
N LEU A 102 1.39 6.50 -9.79
CA LEU A 102 0.56 7.65 -10.15
C LEU A 102 -0.62 7.85 -9.18
N ALA A 103 -1.17 6.76 -8.63
CA ALA A 103 -2.19 6.82 -7.59
C ALA A 103 -1.63 7.37 -6.27
N ALA A 104 -0.43 6.93 -5.86
CA ALA A 104 0.24 7.46 -4.67
C ALA A 104 0.54 8.96 -4.81
N LEU A 105 1.00 9.40 -5.99
CA LEU A 105 1.22 10.82 -6.29
C LEU A 105 -0.09 11.64 -6.23
N ALA A 106 -1.16 11.15 -6.85
CA ALA A 106 -2.40 11.93 -7.00
C ALA A 106 -3.30 11.91 -5.75
N SER A 107 -3.28 10.83 -4.98
CA SER A 107 -4.21 10.62 -3.87
C SER A 107 -3.52 10.46 -2.51
N GLY A 108 -2.19 10.31 -2.50
CA GLY A 108 -1.45 9.96 -1.29
C GLY A 108 -1.82 8.55 -0.80
N ASN A 109 -1.26 8.20 0.35
CA ASN A 109 -1.63 7.05 1.16
C ASN A 109 -1.15 7.27 2.60
N ASP A 110 -1.18 6.22 3.42
CA ASP A 110 -0.75 6.27 4.83
C ASP A 110 0.75 6.58 5.01
N TYR A 111 1.57 6.44 3.95
CA TYR A 111 3.03 6.62 3.98
C TYR A 111 3.48 7.93 3.33
N LEU A 112 2.74 8.42 2.33
CA LEU A 112 3.09 9.60 1.55
C LEU A 112 1.88 10.50 1.35
N PRO A 113 2.01 11.81 1.62
CA PRO A 113 0.94 12.75 1.32
C PRO A 113 0.75 12.90 -0.21
N ALA A 114 -0.48 13.20 -0.62
CA ALA A 114 -0.82 13.49 -2.01
C ALA A 114 -0.14 14.78 -2.49
N LEU A 115 0.28 14.81 -3.76
CA LEU A 115 0.67 16.04 -4.41
C LEU A 115 -0.56 16.89 -4.70
N GLN A 116 -0.50 18.16 -4.30
CA GLN A 116 -1.62 19.08 -4.51
C GLN A 116 -1.84 19.38 -5.99
N GLY A 117 -3.12 19.47 -6.38
CA GLY A 117 -3.53 19.86 -7.74
C GLY A 117 -3.41 18.76 -8.81
N ILE A 118 -3.06 17.52 -8.41
CA ILE A 118 -2.98 16.37 -9.33
C ILE A 118 -4.26 15.54 -9.26
N SER A 119 -4.72 15.07 -10.42
CA SER A 119 -5.82 14.11 -10.55
C SER A 119 -5.44 12.98 -11.49
N ILE A 120 -5.73 11.75 -11.07
CA ILE A 120 -5.44 10.55 -11.87
C ILE A 120 -6.38 10.46 -13.09
N SER A 121 -7.68 10.76 -12.91
CA SER A 121 -8.72 10.62 -13.94
C SER A 121 -8.93 11.86 -14.79
N GLY A 122 -8.48 13.03 -14.31
CA GLY A 122 -8.71 14.31 -14.95
C GLY A 122 -10.06 14.93 -14.58
N THR A 123 -10.36 16.07 -15.18
CA THR A 123 -11.63 16.80 -15.05
C THR A 123 -12.21 17.07 -16.44
N GLU A 124 -13.42 17.64 -16.53
CA GLU A 124 -13.92 18.13 -17.81
C GLU A 124 -12.90 19.10 -18.43
N GLY A 125 -12.48 18.83 -19.67
CA GLY A 125 -11.48 19.62 -20.39
C GLY A 125 -10.00 19.30 -20.08
N ARG A 126 -9.68 18.62 -18.98
CA ARG A 126 -8.28 18.29 -18.61
C ARG A 126 -8.06 16.78 -18.54
N PRO A 127 -7.18 16.19 -19.36
CA PRO A 127 -6.84 14.79 -19.20
C PRO A 127 -6.12 14.56 -17.86
N GLY A 128 -6.45 13.46 -17.19
CA GLY A 128 -5.78 13.07 -15.96
C GLY A 128 -4.37 12.58 -16.20
N LEU A 129 -3.60 12.46 -15.12
CA LEU A 129 -2.24 11.94 -15.15
C LEU A 129 -2.15 10.55 -15.82
N TRP A 130 -3.17 9.71 -15.60
CA TRP A 130 -3.25 8.39 -16.24
C TRP A 130 -3.42 8.45 -17.76
N ALA A 131 -4.27 9.37 -18.24
CA ALA A 131 -4.49 9.52 -19.67
C ALA A 131 -3.22 10.03 -20.38
N LEU A 132 -2.47 10.93 -19.74
CA LEU A 132 -1.18 11.42 -20.24
C LEU A 132 -0.12 10.32 -20.28
N HIS A 133 -0.07 9.48 -19.25
CA HIS A 133 0.83 8.35 -19.20
C HIS A 133 0.53 7.33 -20.31
N LEU A 134 -0.75 6.99 -20.52
CA LEU A 134 -1.16 6.09 -21.60
C LEU A 134 -0.88 6.65 -23.00
N ASP A 135 -1.01 7.96 -23.20
CA ASP A 135 -0.67 8.64 -24.45
C ASP A 135 0.84 8.51 -24.78
N GLN A 136 1.69 8.64 -23.76
CA GLN A 136 3.13 8.39 -23.88
C GLN A 136 3.43 6.90 -24.19
N TYR A 137 2.66 5.99 -23.62
CA TYR A 137 2.79 4.55 -23.84
C TYR A 137 2.36 4.12 -25.26
N GLY A 138 1.29 4.73 -25.79
CA GLY A 138 0.76 4.42 -27.12
C GLY A 138 1.65 4.91 -28.27
N SER A 139 2.41 5.99 -28.04
CA SER A 139 3.32 6.58 -29.04
C SER A 139 4.62 5.79 -29.23
N SER A 140 4.98 4.92 -28.27
CA SER A 140 6.26 4.20 -28.21
C SER A 140 6.14 2.69 -28.47
N VAL A 141 4.99 2.21 -28.94
CA VAL A 141 4.74 0.78 -29.19
C VAL A 141 5.70 0.23 -30.26
N GLY A 142 6.82 -0.37 -29.82
CA GLY A 142 7.82 -1.01 -30.69
C GLY A 142 9.29 -0.78 -30.31
N GLN A 143 9.60 0.21 -29.47
CA GLN A 143 10.95 0.42 -28.90
C GLN A 143 10.90 0.13 -27.40
N ASP A 144 12.00 -0.40 -26.82
CA ASP A 144 12.14 -0.77 -25.40
C ASP A 144 11.32 0.14 -24.49
N CYS A 145 10.17 -0.38 -24.03
CA CYS A 145 9.04 0.44 -23.61
C CYS A 145 9.46 1.48 -22.57
N ASP A 146 9.03 2.73 -22.81
CA ASP A 146 9.31 3.92 -22.01
C ASP A 146 8.71 3.85 -20.60
N GLN A 147 9.31 3.07 -19.71
CA GLN A 147 8.82 2.87 -18.34
C GLN A 147 9.32 3.94 -17.37
N HIS A 148 8.49 4.31 -16.39
CA HIS A 148 8.88 5.18 -15.28
C HIS A 148 9.65 4.45 -14.19
N LEU A 149 9.71 3.12 -14.24
CA LEU A 149 10.45 2.29 -13.31
C LEU A 149 11.56 1.59 -14.08
N THR A 150 12.79 1.71 -13.58
CA THR A 150 13.97 1.03 -14.14
C THR A 150 14.44 -0.03 -13.17
N GLU A 151 14.60 -1.25 -13.66
CA GLU A 151 15.40 -2.28 -12.99
C GLU A 151 16.88 -1.94 -13.24
N GLU A 152 17.67 -1.80 -12.19
CA GLU A 152 19.12 -1.75 -12.36
C GLU A 152 19.61 -3.14 -12.82
N SER A 153 20.00 -3.25 -14.09
CA SER A 153 20.79 -4.36 -14.67
C SER A 153 20.48 -5.77 -14.12
N GLY A 154 19.38 -6.39 -14.58
CA GLY A 154 19.20 -7.84 -14.68
C GLY A 154 19.14 -8.67 -13.40
N CYS A 155 19.18 -8.06 -12.21
CA CYS A 155 19.06 -8.79 -10.94
C CYS A 155 17.63 -8.69 -10.39
N PRO A 156 16.88 -9.80 -10.26
CA PRO A 156 15.49 -9.78 -9.79
C PRO A 156 15.34 -9.32 -8.33
N ASP A 157 16.43 -9.29 -7.56
CA ASP A 157 16.44 -8.84 -6.17
C ASP A 157 16.79 -7.35 -6.01
N ARG A 158 17.10 -6.64 -7.11
CA ARG A 158 17.39 -5.20 -7.01
C ARG A 158 16.10 -4.39 -6.90
N PRO A 159 16.11 -3.33 -6.05
CA PRO A 159 14.96 -2.45 -5.94
C PRO A 159 14.72 -1.71 -7.25
N LEU A 160 13.45 -1.55 -7.60
CA LEU A 160 12.99 -0.67 -8.66
C LEU A 160 13.33 0.78 -8.32
N ARG A 161 13.84 1.51 -9.30
CA ARG A 161 14.11 2.94 -9.21
C ARG A 161 13.15 3.72 -10.08
N ILE A 162 12.78 4.93 -9.65
CA ILE A 162 11.99 5.83 -10.47
C ILE A 162 12.90 6.48 -11.51
N HIS A 163 12.53 6.37 -12.78
CA HIS A 163 13.13 7.09 -13.88
C HIS A 163 12.76 8.57 -13.80
N ARG A 164 13.52 9.30 -12.97
CA ARG A 164 13.24 10.70 -12.57
C ARG A 164 12.89 11.62 -13.74
N ARG A 165 13.68 11.62 -14.82
CA ARG A 165 13.43 12.47 -16.01
C ARG A 165 12.08 12.21 -16.68
N ARG A 166 11.67 10.93 -16.79
CA ARG A 166 10.39 10.56 -17.43
C ARG A 166 9.22 10.96 -16.54
N LEU A 167 9.34 10.73 -15.23
CA LEU A 167 8.31 11.19 -14.28
C LEU A 167 8.21 12.72 -14.29
N ALA A 168 9.35 13.44 -14.30
CA ALA A 168 9.38 14.89 -14.43
C ALA A 168 8.68 15.37 -15.71
N ALA A 169 8.97 14.74 -16.86
CA ALA A 169 8.33 15.08 -18.13
C ALA A 169 6.81 14.87 -18.10
N LEU A 170 6.33 13.76 -17.52
CA LEU A 170 4.90 13.49 -17.36
C LEU A 170 4.22 14.54 -16.46
N LEU A 171 4.82 14.84 -15.31
CA LEU A 171 4.32 15.82 -14.35
C LEU A 171 4.34 17.25 -14.93
N TRP A 172 5.36 17.59 -15.72
CA TRP A 172 5.46 18.86 -16.44
C TRP A 172 4.36 19.00 -17.50
N ARG A 173 4.12 17.96 -18.31
CA ARG A 173 3.00 17.94 -19.28
C ARG A 173 1.65 18.14 -18.59
N TYR A 174 1.45 17.51 -17.43
CA TYR A 174 0.25 17.69 -16.64
C TYR A 174 0.09 19.13 -16.12
N TYR A 175 1.18 19.75 -15.65
CA TYR A 175 1.20 21.15 -15.21
C TYR A 175 0.85 22.11 -16.36
N GLU A 176 1.56 22.01 -17.50
CA GLU A 176 1.36 22.87 -18.67
C GLU A 176 -0.08 22.86 -19.18
N GLN A 177 -0.73 21.69 -19.20
CA GLN A 177 -2.13 21.61 -19.58
C GLN A 177 -3.06 22.34 -18.60
N GLY A 178 -2.79 22.26 -17.31
CA GLY A 178 -3.52 23.04 -16.30
C GLY A 178 -3.36 24.54 -16.54
N ARG A 179 -2.13 24.98 -16.85
CA ARG A 179 -1.81 26.38 -17.15
C ARG A 179 -2.54 26.89 -18.39
N ARG A 180 -2.53 26.13 -19.49
CA ARG A 180 -3.23 26.49 -20.74
C ARG A 180 -4.74 26.57 -20.56
N LEU A 181 -5.34 25.61 -19.86
CA LEU A 181 -6.77 25.65 -19.56
C LEU A 181 -7.14 26.84 -18.67
N ALA A 182 -6.30 27.19 -17.69
CA ALA A 182 -6.49 28.38 -16.87
C ALA A 182 -6.37 29.68 -17.67
N ALA A 183 -5.60 29.68 -18.76
CA ALA A 183 -5.50 30.79 -19.71
C ALA A 183 -6.66 30.84 -20.72
N GLY A 184 -7.62 29.90 -20.65
CA GLY A 184 -8.75 29.82 -21.58
C GLY A 184 -8.40 29.22 -22.94
N GLU A 185 -7.21 28.62 -23.10
CA GLU A 185 -6.84 27.94 -24.34
C GLU A 185 -7.66 26.66 -24.51
N THR A 186 -8.35 26.54 -25.64
CA THR A 186 -9.08 25.32 -26.00
C THR A 186 -8.12 24.23 -26.42
N VAL A 187 -7.87 23.30 -25.50
CA VAL A 187 -7.04 22.13 -25.78
C VAL A 187 -7.82 21.15 -26.66
N SER A 188 -7.49 21.09 -27.95
CA SER A 188 -8.08 20.10 -28.87
C SER A 188 -7.80 18.68 -28.40
N ARG A 189 -8.86 17.89 -28.20
CA ARG A 189 -8.79 16.48 -27.76
C ARG A 189 -8.06 15.55 -28.74
N THR A 190 -7.93 15.95 -30.00
CA THR A 190 -7.42 15.11 -31.10
C THR A 190 -6.02 15.48 -31.55
N GLY A 191 -5.39 16.50 -30.96
CA GLY A 191 -4.01 16.86 -31.27
C GLY A 191 -3.07 15.76 -30.79
N VAL A 192 -2.39 15.10 -31.73
CA VAL A 192 -1.21 14.26 -31.43
C VAL A 192 -0.23 15.13 -30.66
N TRP A 193 -0.03 14.82 -29.38
CA TRP A 193 0.89 15.55 -28.54
C TRP A 193 2.30 15.08 -28.86
N MET A 194 2.95 15.72 -29.84
CA MET A 194 4.39 15.56 -29.97
C MET A 194 5.03 15.94 -28.64
N LEU A 195 5.96 15.11 -28.15
CA LEU A 195 6.83 15.47 -27.05
C LEU A 195 7.39 16.86 -27.38
N GLY A 196 6.91 17.89 -26.67
CA GLY A 196 7.45 19.22 -26.83
C GLY A 196 8.95 19.19 -26.56
N PRO A 197 9.71 20.20 -27.00
CA PRO A 197 11.13 20.30 -26.68
C PRO A 197 11.36 20.09 -25.18
N GLU A 198 12.51 19.51 -24.83
CA GLU A 198 12.95 19.28 -23.45
C GLU A 198 12.60 20.49 -22.57
N PRO A 199 12.03 20.28 -21.35
CA PRO A 199 11.54 21.38 -20.53
C PRO A 199 12.62 22.44 -20.37
N GLN A 200 12.36 23.63 -20.92
CA GLN A 200 13.25 24.77 -20.70
C GLN A 200 13.30 25.07 -19.19
N PRO A 201 14.45 25.55 -18.68
CA PRO A 201 14.57 25.91 -17.28
C PRO A 201 13.42 26.83 -16.88
N ILE A 202 12.67 26.43 -15.85
CA ILE A 202 11.56 27.21 -15.32
C ILE A 202 12.15 28.56 -14.91
N PRO A 203 11.75 29.68 -15.53
CA PRO A 203 12.18 30.98 -15.04
C PRO A 203 11.69 31.10 -13.59
N PRO A 204 12.52 31.54 -12.64
CA PRO A 204 12.07 31.76 -11.27
C PRO A 204 11.04 32.88 -11.30
N GLU A 205 9.76 32.55 -11.35
CA GLU A 205 8.68 33.53 -11.24
C GLU A 205 8.30 33.69 -9.75
N PRO A 206 8.70 34.79 -9.09
CA PRO A 206 8.50 34.97 -7.64
C PRO A 206 7.04 35.12 -7.21
N HIS A 207 6.10 35.33 -8.13
CA HIS A 207 4.72 35.75 -7.84
C HIS A 207 3.69 34.62 -7.82
N LEU A 208 4.01 33.42 -8.33
CA LEU A 208 3.10 32.25 -8.27
C LEU A 208 3.24 31.42 -6.99
N LEU A 209 4.24 31.72 -6.15
CA LEU A 209 4.45 31.08 -4.84
C LEU A 209 3.58 31.69 -3.72
N ASP A 210 2.90 32.81 -3.97
CA ASP A 210 2.26 33.60 -2.91
C ASP A 210 0.76 33.27 -2.67
N ARG A 211 0.19 32.37 -3.47
CA ARG A 211 -1.13 31.79 -3.14
C ARG A 211 -0.95 30.76 -2.04
N ARG A 212 -1.01 31.21 -0.78
CA ARG A 212 -1.00 30.36 0.42
C ARG A 212 -1.99 29.20 0.23
N PRO A 213 -1.54 27.94 0.15
CA PRO A 213 -2.44 26.82 0.08
C PRO A 213 -3.29 26.77 1.36
N PRO A 214 -4.59 26.43 1.28
CA PRO A 214 -5.45 26.27 2.46
C PRO A 214 -5.08 25.05 3.31
N TYR A 215 -4.02 24.31 2.96
CA TYR A 215 -3.49 23.20 3.71
C TYR A 215 -2.19 23.62 4.39
N ASP A 216 -2.10 23.35 5.70
CA ASP A 216 -1.11 23.89 6.63
C ASP A 216 0.31 23.33 6.38
N GLU A 217 0.98 23.82 5.33
CA GLU A 217 2.40 23.59 5.05
C GLU A 217 3.31 24.03 6.21
N ARG A 218 2.79 24.77 7.21
CA ARG A 218 3.55 25.19 8.38
C ARG A 218 3.62 24.14 9.47
N ARG A 219 2.74 23.13 9.46
CA ARG A 219 2.78 22.02 10.44
C ARG A 219 3.94 21.10 10.23
N ARG A 220 4.30 20.87 8.98
CA ARG A 220 5.27 19.87 8.60
C ARG A 220 6.48 20.63 8.07
N GLY A 221 7.70 20.17 8.37
CA GLY A 221 8.91 20.81 7.86
C GLY A 221 8.85 21.06 6.35
N SER A 222 9.73 21.92 5.84
CA SER A 222 9.83 22.19 4.40
C SER A 222 9.86 20.85 3.62
N PRO A 223 9.09 20.71 2.53
CA PRO A 223 9.08 19.47 1.76
C PRO A 223 10.48 18.99 1.39
N ASP A 224 10.78 17.73 1.65
CA ASP A 224 12.04 17.10 1.24
C ASP A 224 11.78 16.28 -0.03
N ILE A 225 12.17 16.85 -1.17
CA ILE A 225 11.91 16.24 -2.48
C ILE A 225 12.61 14.88 -2.61
N GLU A 226 13.84 14.76 -2.12
CA GLU A 226 14.59 13.51 -2.24
C GLU A 226 13.98 12.43 -1.35
N ARG A 227 13.63 12.76 -0.12
CA ARG A 227 12.95 11.84 0.79
C ARG A 227 11.57 11.44 0.28
N TYR A 228 10.87 12.34 -0.41
CA TYR A 228 9.58 12.04 -1.03
C TYR A 228 9.74 11.02 -2.17
N VAL A 229 10.76 11.22 -3.03
CA VAL A 229 11.09 10.28 -4.11
C VAL A 229 11.54 8.93 -3.55
N GLU A 230 12.38 8.92 -2.52
CA GLU A 230 12.77 7.70 -1.80
C GLU A 230 11.54 6.95 -1.27
N GLY A 231 10.56 7.67 -0.73
CA GLY A 231 9.32 7.06 -0.25
C GLY A 231 8.46 6.48 -1.38
N LEU A 232 8.41 7.12 -2.54
CA LEU A 232 7.73 6.57 -3.71
C LEU A 232 8.41 5.28 -4.18
N GLU A 233 9.74 5.25 -4.22
CA GLU A 233 10.52 4.05 -4.53
C GLU A 233 10.29 2.95 -3.49
N TRP A 234 10.35 3.28 -2.20
CA TRP A 234 10.09 2.37 -1.09
C TRP A 234 8.70 1.73 -1.23
N LEU A 235 7.68 2.54 -1.51
CA LEU A 235 6.29 2.09 -1.68
C LEU A 235 6.13 1.16 -2.87
N VAL A 236 6.64 1.54 -4.04
CA VAL A 236 6.55 0.73 -5.26
C VAL A 236 7.28 -0.60 -5.08
N ASN A 237 8.46 -0.59 -4.46
CA ASN A 237 9.20 -1.81 -4.15
C ASN A 237 8.46 -2.73 -3.18
N MET A 238 7.73 -2.16 -2.21
CA MET A 238 6.88 -2.96 -1.32
C MET A 238 5.78 -3.71 -2.09
N TYR A 239 5.12 -3.05 -3.05
CA TYR A 239 4.12 -3.70 -3.90
C TYR A 239 4.71 -4.70 -4.88
N TYR A 240 5.87 -4.38 -5.46
CA TYR A 240 6.54 -5.23 -6.44
C TYR A 240 7.07 -6.53 -5.82
N THR A 241 7.78 -6.41 -4.69
CA THR A 241 8.46 -7.54 -4.03
C THR A 241 7.56 -8.26 -3.02
N GLY A 242 6.48 -7.62 -2.57
CA GLY A 242 5.68 -8.08 -1.43
C GLY A 242 6.44 -8.04 -0.10
N ARG A 243 7.58 -7.33 -0.03
CA ARG A 243 8.43 -7.21 1.15
C ARG A 243 8.64 -5.74 1.49
N VAL A 244 8.68 -5.41 2.78
CA VAL A 244 9.02 -4.07 3.24
C VAL A 244 10.54 -4.00 3.38
N ALA A 245 11.18 -3.09 2.64
CA ALA A 245 12.64 -2.92 2.68
C ALA A 245 13.11 -2.26 3.98
N ASP A 246 12.33 -1.31 4.47
CA ASP A 246 12.60 -0.58 5.72
C ASP A 246 11.27 -0.34 6.46
N TYR A 247 11.11 -0.97 7.62
CA TYR A 247 9.91 -0.82 8.46
C TYR A 247 9.89 0.50 9.25
N ARG A 248 10.99 1.27 9.27
CA ARG A 248 11.06 2.60 9.90
C ARG A 248 11.05 3.73 8.89
N PHE A 249 10.96 3.44 7.59
CA PHE A 249 10.76 4.48 6.60
C PHE A 249 9.52 5.30 6.94
N ARG A 250 9.67 6.62 6.91
CA ARG A 250 8.61 7.59 7.10
C ARG A 250 8.88 8.82 6.26
N TYR A 251 7.81 9.40 5.75
CA TYR A 251 7.80 10.73 5.16
C TYR A 251 6.84 11.60 5.98
N ASP A 252 7.42 12.44 6.80
CA ASP A 252 6.71 13.12 7.87
C ASP A 252 6.67 14.65 7.70
N VAL A 253 7.18 15.12 6.56
CA VAL A 253 7.11 16.51 6.12
C VAL A 253 5.93 16.74 5.15
N ALA A 254 5.73 17.99 4.68
CA ALA A 254 4.67 18.29 3.72
C ALA A 254 4.96 17.67 2.34
N ALA A 255 3.92 17.39 1.55
CA ALA A 255 4.12 16.99 0.15
C ALA A 255 4.83 18.12 -0.60
N PRO A 256 5.77 17.83 -1.51
CA PRO A 256 6.30 18.87 -2.39
C PRO A 256 5.19 19.39 -3.30
N THR A 257 5.29 20.65 -3.72
CA THR A 257 4.43 21.14 -4.80
C THR A 257 4.77 20.42 -6.11
N LEU A 258 3.82 20.37 -7.04
CA LEU A 258 4.06 19.76 -8.36
C LEU A 258 5.31 20.33 -9.04
N LEU A 259 5.49 21.65 -9.02
CA LEU A 259 6.64 22.32 -9.63
C LEU A 259 7.95 22.03 -8.87
N ALA A 260 7.92 22.02 -7.54
CA ALA A 260 9.10 21.66 -6.74
C ALA A 260 9.56 20.24 -7.04
N LEU A 261 8.63 19.29 -7.12
CA LEU A 261 8.95 17.91 -7.48
C LEU A 261 9.48 17.79 -8.92
N VAL A 262 8.87 18.47 -9.89
CA VAL A 262 9.38 18.49 -11.28
C VAL A 262 10.81 19.04 -11.31
N GLY A 263 11.06 20.16 -10.62
CA GLY A 263 12.39 20.76 -10.52
C GLY A 263 13.42 19.81 -9.91
N GLY A 264 13.09 19.18 -8.77
CA GLY A 264 13.98 18.22 -8.12
C GLY A 264 14.24 16.95 -8.93
N LEU A 265 13.22 16.44 -9.65
CA LEU A 265 13.38 15.27 -10.51
C LEU A 265 14.20 15.56 -11.79
N ALA A 266 14.05 16.76 -12.38
CA ALA A 266 14.72 17.14 -13.61
C ALA A 266 16.20 17.52 -13.39
N TRP A 267 16.48 18.31 -12.35
CA TRP A 267 17.79 18.95 -12.15
C TRP A 267 18.60 18.34 -11.01
N GLY A 268 17.98 17.47 -10.21
CA GLY A 268 18.48 17.07 -8.89
C GLY A 268 18.34 18.21 -7.89
N THR A 269 18.30 17.89 -6.60
CA THR A 269 18.39 18.91 -5.56
C THR A 269 19.80 19.55 -5.58
N PRO A 270 19.92 20.89 -5.67
CA PRO A 270 21.21 21.59 -5.82
C PRO A 270 22.26 21.34 -4.73
N GLY A 271 21.93 20.66 -3.62
CA GLY A 271 22.88 20.26 -2.57
C GLY A 271 23.20 18.77 -2.49
N ALA A 272 22.48 17.90 -3.20
CA ALA A 272 22.63 16.44 -3.06
C ALA A 272 23.78 15.84 -3.87
N ARG A 273 24.39 16.61 -4.80
CA ARG A 273 25.50 16.12 -5.64
C ARG A 273 26.79 15.82 -4.85
N GLY A 274 26.86 16.16 -3.56
CA GLY A 274 27.99 15.80 -2.67
C GLY A 274 27.76 14.58 -1.78
N ALA A 275 26.56 13.97 -1.77
CA ALA A 275 26.21 12.86 -0.88
C ALA A 275 25.62 11.65 -1.65
N SER A 276 26.06 11.48 -2.91
CA SER A 276 25.76 10.29 -3.69
C SER A 276 26.41 9.06 -3.03
N TRP A 277 25.62 8.02 -2.79
CA TRP A 277 26.01 6.77 -2.14
C TRP A 277 26.93 5.86 -2.98
N SER A 278 27.50 6.36 -4.08
CA SER A 278 28.16 5.50 -5.06
C SER A 278 29.26 6.18 -5.88
N ASP A 279 30.17 6.92 -5.24
CA ASP A 279 31.41 7.28 -5.93
C ASP A 279 32.63 6.86 -5.10
N GLU A 280 33.21 5.74 -5.54
CA GLU A 280 34.42 5.03 -5.07
C GLU A 280 35.72 5.84 -5.24
N SER A 281 35.61 7.17 -5.26
CA SER A 281 36.69 8.08 -5.64
C SER A 281 37.05 9.06 -4.51
N ALA A 282 36.90 8.65 -3.25
CA ALA A 282 37.47 9.38 -2.13
C ALA A 282 38.95 9.00 -1.97
N PRO A 283 39.88 9.95 -1.80
CA PRO A 283 41.30 9.66 -1.64
C PRO A 283 41.53 8.71 -0.46
N GLU A 284 42.35 7.69 -0.70
CA GLU A 284 42.64 6.46 0.06
C GLU A 284 43.04 6.60 1.56
N GLY A 285 42.87 7.77 2.19
CA GLY A 285 43.45 8.08 3.50
C GLY A 285 42.50 8.23 4.70
N GLN A 286 41.18 8.33 4.52
CA GLN A 286 40.27 8.67 5.64
C GLN A 286 38.93 7.88 5.72
N ALA A 287 38.76 6.81 4.94
CA ALA A 287 37.51 6.03 4.90
C ALA A 287 37.29 5.07 6.10
N ASN A 288 38.34 4.70 6.85
CA ASN A 288 38.24 3.59 7.82
C ASN A 288 37.53 3.89 9.15
N ALA A 289 37.12 5.14 9.42
CA ALA A 289 36.46 5.49 10.70
C ALA A 289 34.93 5.63 10.61
N LYS A 290 34.36 5.83 9.41
CA LYS A 290 32.90 6.01 9.23
C LYS A 290 32.17 4.76 8.71
N GLU A 291 32.90 3.78 8.20
CA GLU A 291 32.33 2.56 7.63
C GLU A 291 32.20 1.42 8.67
N LEU A 292 33.01 1.44 9.74
CA LEU A 292 32.95 0.42 10.79
C LEU A 292 31.76 0.56 11.76
N ASP A 293 31.15 1.75 11.86
CA ASP A 293 30.05 2.00 12.82
C ASP A 293 28.64 1.79 12.19
N ARG A 294 28.56 1.64 10.87
CA ARG A 294 27.30 1.37 10.15
C ARG A 294 26.96 -0.12 10.04
N ASN A 295 27.92 -1.03 10.20
CA ASN A 295 27.72 -2.44 9.84
C ASN A 295 27.15 -3.34 10.96
N ASP A 296 27.12 -2.91 12.23
CA ASP A 296 26.63 -3.79 13.32
C ASP A 296 25.31 -3.31 13.97
N THR A 297 24.95 -2.03 13.86
CA THR A 297 23.67 -1.51 14.36
C THR A 297 22.55 -1.51 13.32
N THR A 298 22.86 -1.50 12.02
CA THR A 298 21.83 -1.44 10.95
C THR A 298 21.04 -2.74 10.79
N SER A 299 21.58 -3.90 11.18
CA SER A 299 20.88 -5.19 10.98
C SER A 299 19.66 -5.38 11.89
N LEU A 300 19.56 -4.68 13.03
CA LEU A 300 18.38 -4.72 13.90
C LEU A 300 17.30 -3.70 13.48
N VAL A 301 17.68 -2.68 12.69
CA VAL A 301 16.81 -1.55 12.32
C VAL A 301 15.82 -1.92 11.20
N SER A 302 16.06 -3.00 10.46
CA SER A 302 15.24 -3.39 9.30
C SER A 302 14.10 -4.39 9.60
N GLY A 303 13.92 -4.83 10.85
CA GLY A 303 12.83 -5.75 11.22
C GLY A 303 11.50 -5.05 11.52
N PRO A 304 10.34 -5.72 11.56
CA PRO A 304 9.09 -5.12 12.04
C PRO A 304 9.19 -4.74 13.53
N LEU A 305 8.36 -3.80 14.00
CA LEU A 305 8.25 -3.53 15.43
C LEU A 305 7.79 -4.78 16.20
N ILE A 306 8.36 -5.01 17.37
CA ILE A 306 7.86 -6.05 18.28
C ILE A 306 6.41 -5.75 18.67
N PRO A 307 5.51 -6.74 18.88
CA PRO A 307 4.08 -6.46 19.03
C PRO A 307 3.78 -5.52 20.20
N ALA A 308 4.55 -5.64 21.29
CA ALA A 308 4.48 -4.73 22.43
C ALA A 308 4.84 -3.28 22.08
N ALA A 309 5.91 -3.06 21.31
CA ALA A 309 6.32 -1.73 20.84
C ALA A 309 5.32 -1.16 19.83
N CYS A 310 4.81 -1.99 18.91
CA CYS A 310 3.75 -1.61 17.99
C CYS A 310 2.48 -1.16 18.75
N ALA A 311 2.09 -1.88 19.81
CA ALA A 311 0.96 -1.51 20.64
C ALA A 311 1.18 -0.16 21.34
N VAL A 312 2.36 0.07 21.93
CA VAL A 312 2.69 1.36 22.56
C VAL A 312 2.71 2.50 21.53
N ALA A 313 3.25 2.24 20.33
CA ALA A 313 3.33 3.22 19.24
C ALA A 313 1.99 3.61 18.63
N THR A 314 0.98 2.73 18.67
CA THR A 314 -0.28 2.93 17.92
C THR A 314 -1.50 3.15 18.80
N LEU A 315 -1.49 2.68 20.05
CA LEU A 315 -2.64 2.81 20.93
C LEU A 315 -2.64 4.16 21.66
N PRO A 316 -3.77 4.88 21.68
CA PRO A 316 -3.91 6.04 22.55
C PRO A 316 -3.92 5.61 24.02
N MET A 317 -3.64 6.55 24.93
CA MET A 317 -3.63 6.30 26.38
C MET A 317 -4.94 5.64 26.88
N ALA A 318 -6.10 6.08 26.39
CA ALA A 318 -7.41 5.50 26.74
C ALA A 318 -7.54 4.01 26.36
N ALA A 319 -6.74 3.53 25.41
CA ALA A 319 -6.70 2.15 24.94
C ALA A 319 -5.57 1.33 25.56
N ARG A 320 -4.80 1.85 26.54
CA ARG A 320 -3.67 1.14 27.18
C ARG A 320 -4.01 -0.23 27.73
N ARG A 321 -5.28 -0.47 28.10
CA ARG A 321 -5.76 -1.80 28.54
C ARG A 321 -5.64 -2.90 27.49
N HIS A 322 -5.49 -2.54 26.21
CA HIS A 322 -5.29 -3.47 25.11
C HIS A 322 -3.80 -3.80 24.87
N ALA A 323 -2.89 -3.04 25.48
CA ALA A 323 -1.47 -3.38 25.50
C ALA A 323 -1.19 -4.49 26.54
N ALA A 324 -0.06 -5.20 26.36
CA ALA A 324 0.43 -6.18 27.32
C ALA A 324 0.59 -5.53 28.70
N ARG A 325 0.24 -6.24 29.78
CA ARG A 325 0.23 -5.70 31.15
C ARG A 325 1.57 -5.11 31.54
N ALA A 326 2.66 -5.77 31.13
CA ALA A 326 4.01 -5.35 31.43
C ALA A 326 4.39 -3.99 30.83
N VAL A 327 3.78 -3.55 29.71
CA VAL A 327 4.12 -2.27 29.06
C VAL A 327 3.17 -1.13 29.40
N ARG A 328 2.07 -1.38 30.13
CA ARG A 328 1.04 -0.36 30.38
C ARG A 328 1.54 0.83 31.18
N HIS A 329 2.53 0.62 32.04
CA HIS A 329 3.16 1.68 32.82
C HIS A 329 3.96 2.66 31.94
N LEU A 330 4.36 2.26 30.73
CA LEU A 330 4.95 3.18 29.75
C LEU A 330 3.89 4.11 29.12
N MET A 331 2.61 3.74 29.17
CA MET A 331 1.47 4.45 28.58
C MET A 331 0.72 5.30 29.61
N THR A 332 1.46 6.10 30.36
CA THR A 332 0.95 7.03 31.37
C THR A 332 1.53 8.42 31.13
N ASP A 333 0.82 9.44 31.58
CA ASP A 333 1.24 10.84 31.60
C ASP A 333 2.04 11.21 32.86
N GLY A 334 2.22 10.29 33.80
CA GLY A 334 3.01 10.50 35.02
C GLY A 334 4.52 10.50 34.79
N ASP A 335 5.25 11.24 35.63
CA ASP A 335 6.70 11.47 35.57
C ASP A 335 7.55 10.20 35.63
N ASP A 336 6.99 9.09 36.11
CA ASP A 336 7.68 7.81 36.21
C ASP A 336 7.84 7.08 34.85
N SER A 337 7.11 7.48 33.81
CA SER A 337 7.22 6.86 32.49
C SER A 337 8.30 7.52 31.64
N PRO A 338 9.26 6.75 31.07
CA PRO A 338 10.23 7.30 30.11
C PRO A 338 9.57 7.81 28.82
N LEU A 339 8.31 7.41 28.57
CA LEU A 339 7.52 7.81 27.40
C LEU A 339 6.40 8.80 27.78
N ALA A 340 6.44 9.41 28.97
CA ALA A 340 5.39 10.32 29.44
C ALA A 340 5.07 11.43 28.44
N HIS A 341 6.10 11.98 27.79
CA HIS A 341 5.97 13.04 26.79
C HIS A 341 5.16 12.61 25.54
N ILE A 342 5.14 11.33 25.19
CA ILE A 342 4.36 10.79 24.04
C ILE A 342 2.86 10.74 24.39
N PHE A 343 2.54 10.46 25.65
CA PHE A 343 1.17 10.32 26.14
C PHE A 343 0.65 11.55 26.86
N ALA A 344 1.45 12.61 26.94
CA ALA A 344 1.08 13.87 27.57
C ALA A 344 -0.19 14.44 26.92
N THR A 345 -1.22 14.67 27.74
CA THR A 345 -2.45 15.32 27.27
C THR A 345 -2.32 16.83 27.42
N CYS A 346 -2.58 17.57 26.35
CA CYS A 346 -2.69 19.02 26.42
C CYS A 346 -4.13 19.43 26.80
N PRO A 347 -4.37 20.09 27.95
CA PRO A 347 -5.71 20.52 28.36
C PRO A 347 -6.38 21.43 27.33
N THR A 348 -5.60 22.30 26.68
CA THR A 348 -6.08 23.18 25.62
C THR A 348 -6.52 22.41 24.38
N CYS A 349 -5.75 21.42 23.92
CA CYS A 349 -6.20 20.52 22.84
C CYS A 349 -7.50 19.79 23.22
N VAL A 350 -7.63 19.32 24.46
CA VAL A 350 -8.85 18.64 24.92
C VAL A 350 -10.06 19.59 24.85
N ALA A 351 -9.92 20.83 25.35
CA ALA A 351 -10.98 21.83 25.28
C ALA A 351 -11.35 22.21 23.83
N LEU A 352 -10.35 22.41 22.96
CA LEU A 352 -10.58 22.74 21.55
C LEU A 352 -11.24 21.56 20.79
N CYS A 353 -10.86 20.32 21.08
CA CYS A 353 -11.54 19.13 20.57
C CYS A 353 -13.01 19.05 21.01
N GLN A 354 -13.30 19.41 22.27
CA GLN A 354 -14.69 19.49 22.76
C GLN A 354 -15.47 20.58 22.02
N ASN A 355 -14.88 21.76 21.80
CA ASN A 355 -15.50 22.83 21.03
C ASN A 355 -15.80 22.40 19.58
N LEU A 356 -14.86 21.70 18.93
CA LEU A 356 -15.06 21.09 17.61
C LEU A 356 -16.22 20.09 17.60
N GLN A 357 -16.32 19.24 18.62
CA GLN A 357 -17.42 18.28 18.75
C GLN A 357 -18.77 18.98 18.91
N VAL A 358 -18.85 20.03 19.75
CA VAL A 358 -20.05 20.84 19.94
C VAL A 358 -20.47 21.51 18.63
N ALA A 359 -19.54 22.15 17.91
CA ALA A 359 -19.82 22.79 16.63
C ALA A 359 -20.31 21.78 15.56
N ASN A 360 -19.69 20.60 15.50
CA ASN A 360 -20.10 19.54 14.57
C ASN A 360 -21.48 18.96 14.94
N GLN A 361 -21.78 18.80 16.22
CA GLN A 361 -23.10 18.38 16.68
C GLN A 361 -24.18 19.40 16.31
N ARG A 362 -23.91 20.69 16.49
CA ARG A 362 -24.81 21.77 16.06
C ARG A 362 -25.10 21.71 14.56
N LEU A 363 -24.08 21.52 13.73
CA LEU A 363 -24.26 21.37 12.27
C LEU A 363 -25.17 20.18 11.93
N ARG A 364 -25.02 19.05 12.63
CA ARG A 364 -25.88 17.87 12.44
C ARG A 364 -27.33 18.14 12.84
N GLU A 365 -27.55 18.85 13.95
CA GLU A 365 -28.88 19.23 14.41
C GLU A 365 -29.58 20.15 13.40
N VAL A 366 -28.87 21.17 12.89
CA VAL A 366 -29.40 22.08 11.85
C VAL A 366 -29.75 21.31 10.58
N ARG A 367 -28.89 20.40 10.12
CA ARG A 367 -29.17 19.57 8.93
C ARG A 367 -30.35 18.62 9.13
N ALA A 368 -30.54 18.10 10.34
CA ALA A 368 -31.69 17.27 10.67
C ALA A 368 -32.99 18.08 10.66
N GLN A 369 -32.95 19.34 11.10
CA GLN A 369 -34.10 20.27 11.07
C GLN A 369 -34.40 20.78 9.66
N ALA A 370 -33.38 20.94 8.81
CA ALA A 370 -33.52 21.39 7.42
C ALA A 370 -34.28 20.41 6.50
N ALA A 371 -34.63 19.22 6.97
CA ALA A 371 -35.48 18.26 6.24
C ALA A 371 -36.98 18.65 6.18
N MET A 372 -37.32 19.90 6.56
CA MET A 372 -38.68 20.46 6.63
C MET A 372 -39.08 21.22 5.34
N PRO A 373 -40.36 21.66 5.17
CA PRO A 373 -40.89 22.20 3.91
C PRO A 373 -40.12 23.40 3.35
N VAL A 374 -40.23 23.62 2.03
CA VAL A 374 -39.48 24.60 1.22
C VAL A 374 -39.51 26.03 1.79
N ASP A 375 -40.58 26.44 2.46
CA ASP A 375 -40.70 27.79 3.03
C ASP A 375 -39.74 28.02 4.22
N ALA A 376 -39.27 26.96 4.87
CA ALA A 376 -38.24 27.01 5.92
C ALA A 376 -36.80 26.94 5.38
N TYR A 377 -36.61 26.80 4.06
CA TYR A 377 -35.31 26.55 3.45
C TYR A 377 -34.32 27.69 3.63
N LEU A 378 -34.77 28.95 3.50
CA LEU A 378 -33.87 30.11 3.61
C LEU A 378 -33.32 30.27 5.03
N GLU A 379 -34.18 30.10 6.04
CA GLU A 379 -33.78 30.13 7.45
C GLU A 379 -32.86 28.96 7.79
N ALA A 380 -33.20 27.75 7.35
CA ALA A 380 -32.37 26.56 7.53
C ALA A 380 -30.99 26.71 6.87
N ASN A 381 -30.92 27.27 5.66
CA ASN A 381 -29.65 27.54 4.99
C ASN A 381 -28.82 28.58 5.74
N SER A 382 -29.44 29.65 6.27
CA SER A 382 -28.74 30.63 7.10
C SER A 382 -28.14 29.99 8.35
N LEU A 383 -28.91 29.17 9.07
CA LEU A 383 -28.45 28.42 10.23
C LEU A 383 -27.34 27.42 9.88
N GLU A 384 -27.41 26.79 8.69
CA GLU A 384 -26.37 25.86 8.24
C GLU A 384 -25.06 26.60 7.95
N GLN A 385 -25.12 27.77 7.30
CA GLN A 385 -23.94 28.60 7.06
C GLN A 385 -23.31 29.08 8.37
N GLU A 386 -24.12 29.46 9.36
CA GLU A 386 -23.63 29.84 10.69
C GLU A 386 -22.94 28.65 11.39
N ALA A 387 -23.56 27.46 11.37
CA ALA A 387 -22.98 26.26 11.95
C ALA A 387 -21.67 25.83 11.24
N LEU A 388 -21.61 25.97 9.92
CA LEU A 388 -20.39 25.74 9.13
C LEU A 388 -19.29 26.75 9.48
N ALA A 389 -19.63 28.03 9.64
CA ALA A 389 -18.69 29.07 10.03
C ALA A 389 -18.12 28.83 11.44
N ALA A 390 -18.97 28.41 12.39
CA ALA A 390 -18.57 28.05 13.75
C ALA A 390 -17.64 26.81 13.75
N LEU A 391 -17.97 25.77 12.97
CA LEU A 391 -17.10 24.60 12.82
C LEU A 391 -15.75 24.96 12.20
N ALA A 392 -15.75 25.83 11.18
CA ALA A 392 -14.52 26.31 10.55
C ALA A 392 -13.67 27.17 11.51
N ALA A 393 -14.29 27.99 12.36
CA ALA A 393 -13.60 28.76 13.39
C ALA A 393 -12.96 27.85 14.44
N ALA A 394 -13.71 26.90 14.99
CA ALA A 394 -13.18 25.91 15.94
C ALA A 394 -12.04 25.07 15.33
N GLY A 395 -12.13 24.75 14.03
CA GLY A 395 -11.06 24.10 13.28
C GLY A 395 -9.79 24.95 13.21
N ARG A 396 -9.91 26.23 12.85
CA ARG A 396 -8.76 27.16 12.83
C ARG A 396 -8.13 27.34 14.20
N ASP A 397 -8.92 27.46 15.26
CA ASP A 397 -8.42 27.63 16.63
C ASP A 397 -7.66 26.40 17.10
N PHE A 398 -8.22 25.21 16.86
CA PHE A 398 -7.52 23.94 17.08
C PHE A 398 -6.22 23.91 16.27
N ASP A 399 -6.30 24.30 15.00
CA ASP A 399 -5.17 24.17 14.11
C ASP A 399 -4.00 25.09 14.48
N GLN A 400 -4.32 26.33 14.83
CA GLN A 400 -3.38 27.34 15.31
C GLN A 400 -2.74 26.90 16.63
N HIS A 401 -3.52 26.37 17.58
CA HIS A 401 -2.96 25.88 18.84
C HIS A 401 -2.00 24.70 18.64
N VAL A 402 -2.34 23.74 17.78
CA VAL A 402 -1.44 22.64 17.42
C VAL A 402 -0.15 23.17 16.82
N HIS A 403 -0.23 24.16 15.93
CA HIS A 403 0.96 24.77 15.34
C HIS A 403 1.86 25.46 16.38
N ASP A 404 1.28 26.26 17.27
CA ASP A 404 2.04 27.11 18.19
C ASP A 404 2.58 26.33 19.40
N ALA A 405 1.79 25.40 19.94
CA ALA A 405 2.11 24.70 21.19
C ALA A 405 2.68 23.29 20.97
N HIS A 406 2.46 22.69 19.79
CA HIS A 406 2.87 21.33 19.47
C HIS A 406 3.69 21.30 18.18
N PRO A 407 4.88 21.91 18.17
CA PRO A 407 5.75 21.89 17.01
C PRO A 407 6.02 20.45 16.58
N TYR A 408 6.03 20.21 15.28
CA TYR A 408 6.21 18.88 14.75
C TYR A 408 7.54 18.28 15.21
N ALA A 409 7.45 17.14 15.90
CA ALA A 409 8.57 16.32 16.28
C ALA A 409 8.41 14.93 15.63
N PRO A 410 9.49 14.38 15.04
CA PRO A 410 9.44 13.03 14.50
C PRO A 410 9.06 12.01 15.58
N PHE A 411 8.09 11.14 15.28
CA PHE A 411 7.61 10.13 16.23
C PHE A 411 8.77 9.26 16.79
N PRO A 412 8.97 9.15 18.11
CA PRO A 412 10.22 8.62 18.67
C PRO A 412 10.22 7.08 18.74
N ILE A 413 10.17 6.41 17.58
CA ILE A 413 10.12 4.93 17.48
C ILE A 413 11.28 4.28 18.24
N GLY A 414 12.50 4.84 18.11
CA GLY A 414 13.69 4.31 18.78
C GLY A 414 13.57 4.33 20.31
N GLU A 415 12.97 5.39 20.89
CA GLU A 415 12.75 5.48 22.33
C GLU A 415 11.70 4.48 22.79
N ILE A 416 10.63 4.27 22.01
CA ILE A 416 9.61 3.26 22.29
C ILE A 416 10.22 1.86 22.28
N GLU A 417 11.01 1.52 21.25
CA GLU A 417 11.69 0.23 21.16
C GLU A 417 12.64 0.01 22.33
N ALA A 418 13.44 1.04 22.69
CA ALA A 418 14.36 0.99 23.82
C ALA A 418 13.62 0.80 25.16
N ALA A 419 12.55 1.57 25.40
CA ALA A 419 11.75 1.47 26.61
C ALA A 419 11.07 0.10 26.76
N VAL A 420 10.56 -0.45 25.65
CA VAL A 420 9.95 -1.79 25.67
C VAL A 420 11.00 -2.89 25.83
N ALA A 421 12.16 -2.76 25.18
CA ALA A 421 13.26 -3.72 25.28
C ALA A 421 13.89 -3.76 26.69
N ALA A 422 13.83 -2.65 27.43
CA ALA A 422 14.31 -2.57 28.81
C ALA A 422 13.43 -3.36 29.81
N ILE A 423 12.20 -3.73 29.43
CA ILE A 423 11.29 -4.48 30.31
C ILE A 423 11.73 -5.96 30.34
N PRO A 424 12.08 -6.52 31.53
CA PRO A 424 12.48 -7.91 31.62
C PRO A 424 11.36 -8.84 31.16
N VAL A 425 11.66 -9.83 30.30
CA VAL A 425 10.65 -10.81 29.81
C VAL A 425 9.92 -11.52 30.97
N GLY A 426 10.58 -11.67 32.12
CA GLY A 426 9.98 -12.23 33.33
C GLY A 426 8.83 -11.42 33.94
N SER A 427 8.74 -10.11 33.67
CA SER A 427 7.66 -9.25 34.15
C SER A 427 6.36 -9.43 33.35
N TYR A 428 6.44 -10.00 32.15
CA TYR A 428 5.27 -10.36 31.37
C TYR A 428 4.57 -11.56 32.03
N PRO A 429 3.23 -11.50 32.19
CA PRO A 429 2.41 -12.67 32.50
C PRO A 429 2.78 -13.83 31.56
N ALA A 430 2.73 -15.07 32.06
CA ALA A 430 3.20 -16.23 31.30
C ALA A 430 2.50 -16.34 29.94
N GLU A 431 1.22 -15.98 29.89
CA GLU A 431 0.37 -15.92 28.69
C GLU A 431 0.76 -14.80 27.70
N GLU A 432 1.43 -13.73 28.15
CA GLU A 432 1.82 -12.58 27.35
C GLU A 432 3.31 -12.59 26.94
N ARG A 433 4.15 -13.48 27.49
CA ARG A 433 5.60 -13.52 27.21
C ARG A 433 5.94 -13.66 25.73
N ALA A 434 5.06 -14.25 24.93
CA ALA A 434 5.23 -14.33 23.49
C ALA A 434 5.20 -12.95 22.80
N LEU A 435 4.57 -11.94 23.40
CA LEU A 435 4.52 -10.56 22.91
C LEU A 435 5.82 -9.78 23.15
N ALA A 436 6.65 -10.24 24.09
CA ALA A 436 7.95 -9.67 24.42
C ALA A 436 9.06 -10.08 23.42
N ALA A 437 8.75 -10.96 22.46
CA ALA A 437 9.68 -11.41 21.44
C ALA A 437 9.04 -11.28 20.05
N PHE A 438 9.76 -10.67 19.11
CA PHE A 438 9.44 -10.81 17.69
C PHE A 438 10.11 -12.07 17.15
N GLY A 439 9.42 -12.82 16.31
CA GLY A 439 10.07 -13.88 15.52
C GLY A 439 10.73 -14.99 16.33
N LYS A 440 9.98 -15.74 17.16
CA LYS A 440 10.20 -17.18 17.02
C LYS A 440 9.87 -17.46 15.55
N PRO A 441 10.81 -17.95 14.71
CA PRO A 441 10.47 -18.34 13.36
C PRO A 441 9.35 -19.35 13.48
N LEU A 442 8.13 -18.89 13.18
CA LEU A 442 6.98 -19.75 13.06
C LEU A 442 7.23 -20.54 11.80
N THR A 443 7.96 -21.65 11.95
CA THR A 443 8.10 -22.60 10.87
C THR A 443 6.77 -23.31 10.79
N LEU A 444 5.87 -22.79 9.96
CA LEU A 444 4.64 -23.47 9.61
C LEU A 444 5.03 -24.72 8.82
N ARG A 445 5.26 -25.82 9.52
CA ARG A 445 5.56 -27.10 8.88
C ARG A 445 4.25 -27.71 8.42
N TYR A 446 4.03 -27.68 7.12
CA TYR A 446 3.01 -28.50 6.50
C TYR A 446 3.48 -29.97 6.53
N SER A 447 3.06 -30.71 7.56
CA SER A 447 3.33 -32.14 7.65
C SER A 447 2.11 -32.94 7.17
N ARG A 448 2.28 -33.66 6.05
CA ARG A 448 1.29 -34.66 5.59
C ARG A 448 1.05 -35.75 6.65
N GLU A 449 2.03 -36.03 7.49
CA GLU A 449 1.96 -37.07 8.53
C GLU A 449 1.19 -36.59 9.78
N ALA A 450 1.31 -35.31 10.14
CA ALA A 450 0.50 -34.71 11.21
C ALA A 450 -1.00 -34.69 10.85
N ALA A 451 -1.31 -34.43 9.58
CA ALA A 451 -2.68 -34.54 9.06
C ALA A 451 -3.22 -35.99 9.06
N ALA A 452 -2.35 -37.00 9.13
CA ALA A 452 -2.74 -38.41 9.17
C ALA A 452 -2.86 -38.96 10.60
N ARG A 453 -2.12 -38.40 11.58
CA ARG A 453 -2.08 -38.91 12.95
C ARG A 453 -3.08 -38.26 13.90
N ASP A 454 -3.55 -37.05 13.61
CA ASP A 454 -4.36 -36.29 14.55
C ASP A 454 -5.82 -36.13 14.10
N SER A 455 -6.58 -37.22 14.19
CA SER A 455 -8.04 -37.22 14.02
C SER A 455 -8.79 -36.82 15.30
N ARG A 456 -8.09 -36.37 16.35
CA ARG A 456 -8.68 -36.10 17.69
C ARG A 456 -8.60 -34.65 18.15
N VAL A 457 -7.81 -33.78 17.51
CA VAL A 457 -7.83 -32.34 17.77
C VAL A 457 -8.83 -31.65 16.83
N THR A 458 -10.12 -31.87 17.06
CA THR A 458 -11.18 -30.96 16.57
C THR A 458 -11.46 -29.92 17.64
N GLY A 459 -10.60 -28.92 17.71
CA GLY A 459 -10.78 -27.77 18.58
C GLY A 459 -9.95 -26.61 18.05
N VAL A 460 -10.49 -25.90 17.07
CA VAL A 460 -10.01 -24.55 16.76
C VAL A 460 -10.09 -23.75 18.07
N PRO A 461 -9.03 -23.01 18.49
CA PRO A 461 -9.09 -22.21 19.71
C PRO A 461 -10.32 -21.31 19.68
N SER A 462 -11.08 -21.27 20.77
CA SER A 462 -12.40 -20.60 20.84
C SER A 462 -12.40 -19.12 20.44
N TRP A 463 -11.23 -18.46 20.45
CA TRP A 463 -11.06 -17.08 20.00
C TRP A 463 -10.94 -16.92 18.47
N TRP A 464 -10.93 -18.01 17.69
CA TRP A 464 -10.83 -18.04 16.22
C TRP A 464 -12.17 -18.41 15.54
N ASP A 465 -13.29 -18.25 16.26
CA ASP A 465 -14.67 -18.62 15.86
C ASP A 465 -15.41 -17.75 14.80
N PRO A 466 -14.85 -16.74 14.10
CA PRO A 466 -15.60 -16.08 13.01
C PRO A 466 -15.84 -16.99 11.79
N VAL A 467 -14.95 -17.96 11.55
CA VAL A 467 -14.96 -18.78 10.32
C VAL A 467 -15.92 -19.97 10.44
N SER A 468 -16.03 -20.57 11.61
CA SER A 468 -16.95 -21.68 11.91
C SER A 468 -18.42 -21.24 11.89
N VAL A 469 -18.71 -20.05 12.43
CA VAL A 469 -20.04 -19.43 12.37
C VAL A 469 -20.44 -19.12 10.93
N PHE A 470 -19.49 -18.63 10.11
CA PHE A 470 -19.71 -18.38 8.68
C PHE A 470 -20.01 -19.67 7.90
N LEU A 471 -19.25 -20.74 8.14
CA LEU A 471 -19.43 -22.02 7.44
C LEU A 471 -20.70 -22.77 7.85
N LYS A 472 -21.14 -22.67 9.12
CA LYS A 472 -22.40 -23.28 9.58
C LYS A 472 -23.64 -22.58 9.01
N LYS A 473 -23.56 -21.28 8.72
CA LYS A 473 -24.71 -20.48 8.24
C LYS A 473 -25.00 -20.69 6.75
N GLU A 474 -24.01 -21.11 5.96
CA GLU A 474 -24.13 -21.27 4.49
C GLU A 474 -24.39 -22.72 4.03
N GLN A 475 -24.36 -23.72 4.93
CA GLN A 475 -24.60 -25.13 4.55
C GLN A 475 -26.04 -25.58 4.25
N PRO A 476 -27.15 -24.87 4.52
CA PRO A 476 -28.48 -25.39 4.15
C PRO A 476 -28.79 -25.38 2.64
N ARG A 477 -27.93 -24.79 1.79
CA ARG A 477 -28.25 -24.52 0.37
C ARG A 477 -27.55 -25.37 -0.68
N LEU A 478 -26.75 -26.35 -0.27
CA LEU A 478 -26.18 -27.32 -1.21
C LEU A 478 -26.92 -28.64 -1.06
N GLY A 479 -27.70 -28.97 -2.09
CA GLY A 479 -28.42 -30.23 -2.21
C GLY A 479 -27.49 -31.43 -2.06
N ARG A 480 -28.10 -32.54 -1.67
CA ARG A 480 -27.49 -33.86 -1.49
C ARG A 480 -26.77 -34.33 -2.76
N GLU A 481 -25.53 -33.90 -2.96
CA GLU A 481 -24.54 -34.68 -3.69
C GLU A 481 -23.45 -35.09 -2.71
N ARG A 482 -23.25 -36.41 -2.63
CA ARG A 482 -22.28 -37.05 -1.75
C ARG A 482 -20.88 -36.83 -2.34
N ILE A 483 -20.36 -35.61 -2.24
CA ILE A 483 -18.98 -35.30 -2.56
C ILE A 483 -18.11 -35.85 -1.43
N THR A 484 -17.48 -37.01 -1.65
CA THR A 484 -16.44 -37.58 -0.78
C THR A 484 -15.10 -36.87 -1.03
N THR A 485 -15.05 -35.56 -0.80
CA THR A 485 -13.77 -34.84 -0.76
C THR A 485 -13.27 -34.79 0.68
N ARG A 486 -12.24 -35.59 0.97
CA ARG A 486 -11.41 -35.40 2.17
C ARG A 486 -10.96 -33.93 2.24
N PRO A 487 -11.06 -33.24 3.38
CA PRO A 487 -10.56 -31.87 3.50
C PRO A 487 -9.03 -31.86 3.39
N PRO A 488 -8.42 -30.84 2.74
CA PRO A 488 -6.98 -30.77 2.60
C PRO A 488 -6.33 -30.20 3.87
N GLY A 489 -5.68 -31.08 4.64
CA GLY A 489 -4.53 -30.80 5.52
C GLY A 489 -4.74 -29.93 6.76
N GLY A 490 -4.10 -30.31 7.86
CA GLY A 490 -3.95 -29.49 9.07
C GLY A 490 -2.59 -28.77 9.10
N VAL A 491 -2.56 -27.58 9.71
CA VAL A 491 -1.34 -26.81 9.95
C VAL A 491 -0.92 -27.05 11.41
N VAL A 492 0.36 -27.38 11.64
CA VAL A 492 0.94 -27.51 12.99
C VAL A 492 1.88 -26.35 13.26
N CYS A 493 1.69 -25.69 14.40
CA CYS A 493 2.58 -24.65 14.90
C CYS A 493 3.43 -25.22 16.06
N GLU A 494 4.74 -25.32 15.87
CA GLU A 494 5.67 -25.65 16.96
C GLU A 494 6.62 -24.47 17.23
N ALA A 495 6.78 -24.12 18.50
CA ALA A 495 7.85 -23.24 18.93
C ALA A 495 9.14 -24.05 19.04
N LEU A 496 10.21 -23.62 18.38
CA LEU A 496 11.54 -24.21 18.58
C LEU A 496 11.95 -24.06 20.06
N GLY A 497 11.88 -25.16 20.81
CA GLY A 497 12.60 -25.28 22.07
C GLY A 497 14.09 -25.29 21.78
N ARG A 498 14.89 -24.65 22.64
CA ARG A 498 16.35 -24.76 22.60
C ARG A 498 16.73 -26.23 22.79
N GLY A 499 16.98 -26.93 21.69
CA GLY A 499 17.49 -28.28 21.70
C GLY A 499 18.88 -28.28 22.31
N VAL A 500 18.97 -28.71 23.57
CA VAL A 500 20.23 -29.12 24.18
C VAL A 500 20.80 -30.26 23.34
N LEU A 501 21.85 -29.98 22.58
CA LEU A 501 22.66 -30.98 21.88
C LEU A 501 23.27 -31.93 22.93
N ARG A 502 22.57 -33.01 23.27
CA ARG A 502 23.18 -34.17 23.92
C ARG A 502 24.14 -34.81 22.91
N ARG A 503 25.41 -34.41 22.95
CA ARG A 503 26.52 -35.13 22.32
C ARG A 503 26.57 -36.55 22.89
N ARG A 504 26.34 -37.56 22.06
CA ARG A 504 26.81 -38.93 22.35
C ARG A 504 28.33 -38.98 22.09
N PRO A 505 29.12 -39.65 22.93
CA PRO A 505 30.56 -39.77 22.72
C PRO A 505 30.82 -40.74 21.55
N ARG A 506 31.55 -40.28 20.53
CA ARG A 506 32.14 -41.15 19.52
C ARG A 506 33.45 -41.70 20.09
N THR A 507 33.49 -43.01 20.25
CA THR A 507 34.71 -43.78 20.51
C THR A 507 35.65 -43.68 19.32
N THR A 508 36.91 -43.45 19.65
CA THR A 508 38.07 -43.36 18.77
C THR A 508 38.43 -44.73 18.20
N ARG A 509 38.71 -44.78 16.89
CA ARG A 509 39.62 -45.79 16.31
C ARG A 509 40.49 -45.14 15.24
N ARG A 510 41.76 -44.96 15.59
CA ARG A 510 42.89 -44.73 14.67
C ARG A 510 43.30 -46.07 14.08
N VAL A 511 43.60 -46.13 12.78
CA VAL A 511 44.73 -46.88 12.21
C VAL A 511 45.26 -46.14 10.97
N CYS A 512 46.60 -46.08 10.89
CA CYS A 512 47.55 -45.59 9.88
C CYS A 512 47.19 -45.93 8.42
N ALA A 513 47.34 -45.02 7.45
CA ALA A 513 48.56 -44.52 6.76
C ALA A 513 49.18 -45.51 5.75
N SER A 514 49.08 -45.19 4.45
CA SER A 514 50.19 -45.24 3.46
C SER A 514 49.72 -44.92 2.03
N GLN A 515 50.36 -43.89 1.45
CA GLN A 515 50.99 -43.86 0.12
C GLN A 515 50.19 -43.96 -1.20
N LEU A 516 50.44 -42.92 -2.02
CA LEU A 516 50.84 -42.90 -3.44
C LEU A 516 49.81 -42.83 -4.58
N ALA A 517 50.18 -41.91 -5.49
CA ALA A 517 50.07 -41.90 -6.94
C ALA A 517 48.80 -41.30 -7.57
N GLY A 518 49.06 -40.32 -8.43
CA GLY A 518 48.05 -39.58 -9.19
C GLY A 518 47.47 -40.37 -10.36
N ALA A 519 46.39 -39.85 -10.91
CA ALA A 519 46.07 -39.94 -12.33
C ALA A 519 45.00 -38.87 -12.65
N SER A 520 45.38 -37.97 -13.54
CA SER A 520 44.47 -37.13 -14.31
C SER A 520 43.67 -38.01 -15.26
N VAL A 521 42.34 -37.90 -15.25
CA VAL A 521 41.50 -38.33 -16.37
C VAL A 521 40.44 -37.28 -16.64
N SER A 522 40.53 -36.71 -17.83
CA SER A 522 39.58 -35.83 -18.48
C SER A 522 38.52 -36.64 -19.24
N LEU A 523 37.43 -35.93 -19.62
CA LEU A 523 36.39 -36.23 -20.62
C LEU A 523 35.03 -36.74 -20.07
N PRO A 524 33.91 -36.53 -20.80
CA PRO A 524 33.56 -35.39 -21.66
C PRO A 524 32.12 -34.86 -21.45
N ARG A 525 31.89 -33.64 -21.97
CA ARG A 525 30.57 -33.04 -22.25
C ARG A 525 29.80 -33.85 -23.30
N ARG A 526 28.48 -34.02 -23.11
CA ARG A 526 27.47 -33.86 -24.19
C ARG A 526 26.09 -33.44 -23.63
N PRO A 527 25.29 -32.66 -24.40
CA PRO A 527 24.02 -32.08 -23.99
C PRO A 527 22.82 -32.94 -24.42
N CYS A 528 21.75 -32.92 -23.63
CA CYS A 528 20.45 -33.46 -24.06
C CYS A 528 19.55 -32.30 -24.52
N ILE A 529 19.41 -32.21 -25.84
CA ILE A 529 18.33 -31.53 -26.55
C ILE A 529 17.09 -32.41 -26.42
N PHE A 530 15.97 -31.87 -25.95
CA PHE A 530 14.66 -32.44 -26.20
C PHE A 530 13.75 -31.36 -26.80
N SER A 531 13.58 -31.46 -28.11
CA SER A 531 12.51 -30.84 -28.87
C SER A 531 11.28 -31.73 -28.75
N ALA A 532 10.13 -31.15 -28.40
CA ALA A 532 8.83 -31.76 -28.60
C ALA A 532 7.89 -30.69 -29.18
N SER A 533 7.88 -30.63 -30.51
CA SER A 533 6.80 -30.02 -31.27
C SER A 533 5.55 -30.90 -31.12
N MET A 534 4.44 -30.32 -30.68
CA MET A 534 3.13 -30.89 -30.93
C MET A 534 2.18 -29.79 -31.40
N ALA A 535 1.88 -29.84 -32.68
CA ALA A 535 0.87 -29.04 -33.35
C ALA A 535 -0.52 -29.59 -33.04
N LEU A 536 -1.50 -28.72 -32.80
CA LEU A 536 -2.92 -28.98 -33.13
C LEU A 536 -3.72 -27.66 -33.19
N ARG A 537 -3.86 -27.19 -34.44
CA ARG A 537 -5.07 -26.67 -35.11
C ARG A 537 -6.07 -25.81 -34.31
N SER A 538 -6.04 -24.52 -34.65
CA SER A 538 -7.13 -23.76 -35.28
C SER A 538 -8.58 -24.06 -34.86
N HIS A 539 -9.22 -23.08 -34.22
CA HIS A 539 -10.57 -22.62 -34.58
C HIS A 539 -10.63 -21.09 -34.40
N SER A 540 -10.52 -20.39 -35.53
CA SER A 540 -10.91 -18.99 -35.68
C SER A 540 -12.35 -18.97 -36.15
N ALA A 541 -13.28 -18.36 -35.41
CA ALA A 541 -14.50 -17.80 -35.96
C ALA A 541 -15.27 -16.99 -34.89
N LEU A 542 -15.74 -15.81 -35.33
CA LEU A 542 -16.88 -15.03 -34.81
C LEU A 542 -16.67 -14.13 -33.59
N LEU A 543 -16.24 -12.89 -33.85
CA LEU A 543 -17.06 -11.68 -33.65
C LEU A 543 -16.27 -10.42 -34.07
N ARG A 544 -16.33 -10.11 -35.37
CA ARG A 544 -16.40 -8.71 -35.85
C ARG A 544 -17.88 -8.32 -35.86
N CYS A 545 -18.15 -7.03 -35.73
CA CYS A 545 -19.44 -6.31 -35.74
C CYS A 545 -19.95 -5.89 -34.36
N PHE A 546 -19.58 -4.70 -33.88
CA PHE A 546 -20.32 -3.45 -34.03
C PHE A 546 -19.64 -2.33 -33.21
N VAL A 547 -19.75 -1.10 -33.74
CA VAL A 547 -19.24 0.21 -33.32
C VAL A 547 -19.04 0.42 -31.81
#